data_AF-A0A1H1WC70-F1
#
_entry.id   AF-A0A1H1WC70-F1
#
_cell.length_a   1.000
_cell.length_b   1.000
_cell.length_c   1.000
_cell.angle_alpha   90.00
_cell.angle_beta   90.00
_cell.angle_gamma   90.00
#
_symmetry.space_group_name_H-M   'P 1'
#
loop_
_entity.id
_entity.type
_entity.pdbx_description
1 polymer ?
#
loop_
_entity_poly.entity_id
_entity_poly.type
_entity_poly.pdbx_seq_one_letter_code
_entity_poly.pdbx_strand_id
1 'polypeptide(L)'
;MPFLLLSPSQAPQPIASVDDDLVRTQHGPAVIITATEAAASLTSTDDSTATGFPPEGRPVAFREAGGDWTEVGFEVADHWMQMGPGLHIRLAEDHLATFDVAEFKQATNGGSASIITNNWVYSGQPRIYRVAGQLRDFVTVLGQLSRP
;
A
#
# COMPACT_ATOMS: atom_id res chain seq x y z
N MET A 1 -2.72 -17.60 -5.35
CA MET A 1 -1.53 -16.86 -4.88
C MET A 1 -1.74 -16.60 -3.40
N PRO A 2 -0.75 -16.84 -2.53
CA PRO A 2 -0.91 -16.55 -1.11
C PRO A 2 -1.01 -15.03 -0.89
N PHE A 3 -1.73 -14.62 0.14
CA PHE A 3 -1.87 -13.22 0.54
C PHE A 3 -1.25 -13.01 1.93
N LEU A 4 -0.94 -11.77 2.26
CA LEU A 4 -0.47 -11.37 3.58
C LEU A 4 -1.42 -10.32 4.14
N LEU A 5 -1.87 -10.56 5.37
CA LEU A 5 -2.57 -9.60 6.21
C LEU A 5 -1.54 -8.84 7.06
N LEU A 6 -1.62 -7.52 6.98
CA LEU A 6 -0.79 -6.59 7.72
C LEU A 6 -1.67 -5.83 8.72
N SER A 7 -1.27 -5.86 9.98
CA SER A 7 -1.99 -5.24 11.08
C SER A 7 -0.99 -4.53 12.02
N PRO A 8 -1.40 -3.49 12.76
CA PRO A 8 -0.52 -2.76 13.66
C PRO A 8 0.04 -3.68 14.73
N SER A 9 1.34 -3.52 15.03
CA SER A 9 2.03 -4.23 16.11
C SER A 9 1.96 -5.77 16.01
N GLN A 10 1.60 -6.32 14.85
CA GLN A 10 1.54 -7.76 14.59
C GLN A 10 2.47 -8.12 13.44
N ALA A 11 3.08 -9.31 13.52
CA ALA A 11 3.82 -9.86 12.39
C ALA A 11 2.85 -10.10 11.21
N PRO A 12 3.29 -9.91 9.95
CA PRO A 12 2.49 -10.23 8.78
C PRO A 12 1.95 -11.66 8.84
N GLN A 13 0.64 -11.83 8.61
CA GLN A 13 -0.03 -13.12 8.71
C GLN A 13 -0.38 -13.66 7.31
N PRO A 14 0.04 -14.88 6.95
CA PRO A 14 -0.37 -15.49 5.69
C PRO A 14 -1.85 -15.85 5.75
N ILE A 15 -2.59 -15.48 4.71
CA ILE A 15 -4.02 -15.82 4.54
C ILE A 15 -4.24 -16.51 3.20
N ALA A 16 -5.22 -17.41 3.16
CA ALA A 16 -5.51 -18.19 1.95
C ALA A 16 -6.33 -17.39 0.92
N SER A 17 -7.15 -16.46 1.39
CA SER A 17 -8.05 -15.62 0.59
C SER A 17 -8.36 -14.29 1.30
N VAL A 18 -8.88 -13.31 0.56
CA VAL A 18 -9.47 -12.09 1.14
C VAL A 18 -10.75 -12.35 1.94
N ASP A 19 -11.36 -13.53 1.76
CA ASP A 19 -12.55 -13.97 2.49
C ASP A 19 -12.23 -14.85 3.72
N ASP A 20 -10.96 -14.90 4.14
CA ASP A 20 -10.54 -15.69 5.30
C ASP A 20 -11.22 -15.21 6.59
N ASP A 21 -11.49 -16.13 7.52
CA ASP A 21 -12.13 -15.80 8.81
C ASP A 21 -11.26 -14.84 9.64
N LEU A 22 -9.94 -14.95 9.47
CA LEU A 22 -8.99 -14.00 10.07
C LEU A 22 -9.20 -12.58 9.52
N VAL A 23 -9.43 -12.43 8.21
CA VAL A 23 -9.70 -11.12 7.58
C VAL A 23 -11.03 -10.54 8.05
N ARG A 24 -12.05 -11.39 8.22
CA ARG A 24 -13.38 -10.95 8.71
C ARG A 24 -13.32 -10.41 10.12
N THR A 25 -12.52 -11.05 10.98
CA THR A 25 -12.40 -10.71 12.40
C THR A 25 -11.36 -9.61 12.66
N GLN A 26 -10.47 -9.31 11.71
CA GLN A 26 -9.48 -8.25 11.84
C GLN A 26 -10.12 -6.87 11.85
N HIS A 27 -9.92 -6.13 12.94
CA HIS A 27 -10.25 -4.71 13.02
C HIS A 27 -9.18 -3.86 12.33
N GLY A 28 -9.59 -2.76 11.69
CA GLY A 28 -8.67 -1.82 11.08
C GLY A 28 -7.88 -0.99 12.11
N PRO A 29 -6.77 -0.34 11.71
CA PRO A 29 -6.26 -0.31 10.35
C PRO A 29 -5.64 -1.66 9.94
N ALA A 30 -5.85 -2.09 8.71
CA ALA A 30 -5.29 -3.34 8.19
C ALA A 30 -5.13 -3.29 6.67
N VAL A 31 -4.16 -4.02 6.14
CA VAL A 31 -3.87 -4.07 4.70
C VAL A 31 -3.68 -5.51 4.24
N ILE A 32 -4.15 -5.84 3.04
CA ILE A 32 -3.90 -7.11 2.37
C ILE A 32 -3.06 -6.86 1.12
N ILE A 33 -1.93 -7.56 1.01
CA ILE A 33 -1.09 -7.59 -0.19
C ILE A 33 -0.94 -9.02 -0.70
N THR A 34 -0.55 -9.18 -1.96
CA THR A 34 -0.07 -10.47 -2.46
C THR A 34 1.25 -10.84 -1.78
N ALA A 35 1.38 -12.09 -1.33
CA ALA A 35 2.66 -12.61 -0.86
C ALA A 35 3.62 -12.77 -2.05
N THR A 36 4.69 -11.99 -2.05
CA THR A 36 5.87 -12.18 -2.91
C THR A 36 6.94 -12.93 -2.12
N GLU A 37 8.01 -13.45 -2.74
CA GLU A 37 9.12 -14.04 -1.98
C GLU A 37 9.74 -13.04 -0.98
N ALA A 38 9.80 -11.76 -1.38
CA ALA A 38 10.23 -10.67 -0.51
C ALA A 38 9.29 -10.46 0.69
N ALA A 39 7.97 -10.47 0.47
CA ALA A 39 7.01 -10.29 1.56
C ALA A 39 6.81 -11.57 2.41
N ALA A 40 7.00 -12.76 1.84
CA ALA A 40 6.97 -14.02 2.57
C ALA A 40 8.12 -14.12 3.58
N SER A 41 9.27 -13.50 3.26
CA SER A 41 10.42 -13.43 4.18
C SER A 41 10.10 -12.69 5.48
N LEU A 42 9.05 -11.86 5.52
CA LEU A 42 8.59 -11.18 6.74
C LEU A 42 7.82 -12.09 7.71
N THR A 43 7.42 -13.28 7.26
CA THR A 43 6.75 -14.29 8.10
C THR A 43 7.73 -15.22 8.80
N SER A 44 9.01 -15.20 8.40
CA SER A 44 10.08 -16.01 8.95
C SER A 44 10.85 -15.21 10.01
N THR A 45 10.64 -15.54 11.28
CA THR A 45 11.21 -14.85 12.46
C THR A 45 12.72 -15.11 12.67
N ASP A 46 13.54 -15.23 11.62
CA ASP A 46 14.99 -15.42 11.76
C ASP A 46 15.78 -14.18 11.27
N ASP A 47 16.34 -13.49 12.26
CA ASP A 47 17.55 -12.64 12.26
C ASP A 47 17.66 -11.39 11.35
N SER A 48 17.69 -10.23 12.03
CA SER A 48 18.63 -9.11 11.86
C SER A 48 18.91 -8.46 10.50
N THR A 49 17.96 -8.48 9.56
CA THR A 49 17.83 -7.37 8.60
C THR A 49 16.35 -7.01 8.50
N ALA A 50 15.96 -5.84 9.01
CA ALA A 50 14.60 -5.34 8.83
C ALA A 50 14.33 -5.23 7.32
N THR A 51 13.68 -6.24 6.75
CA THR A 51 13.15 -6.16 5.39
C THR A 51 12.11 -5.06 5.41
N GLY A 52 12.42 -3.99 4.66
CA GLY A 52 11.88 -2.66 4.84
C GLY A 52 10.36 -2.63 4.87
N PHE A 53 9.82 -1.88 5.83
CA PHE A 53 8.45 -1.43 5.75
C PHE A 53 8.39 -0.23 4.78
N PRO A 54 7.41 -0.16 3.87
CA PRO A 54 6.31 -1.10 3.69
C PRO A 54 6.70 -2.35 2.88
N PRO A 55 6.01 -3.49 3.10
CA PRO A 55 6.28 -4.75 2.42
C PRO A 55 6.03 -4.70 0.90
N GLU A 56 6.89 -5.36 0.14
CA GLU A 56 6.78 -5.45 -1.32
C GLU A 56 5.67 -6.42 -1.74
N GLY A 57 4.56 -5.89 -2.24
CA GLY A 57 3.50 -6.71 -2.80
C GLY A 57 2.40 -5.88 -3.46
N ARG A 58 1.63 -6.54 -4.32
CA ARG A 58 0.49 -5.91 -4.99
C ARG A 58 -0.62 -5.73 -3.97
N PRO A 59 -1.11 -4.49 -3.74
CA PRO A 59 -2.18 -4.25 -2.79
C PRO A 59 -3.50 -4.83 -3.32
N VAL A 60 -4.27 -5.40 -2.41
CA VAL A 60 -5.52 -6.10 -2.71
C VAL A 60 -6.68 -5.44 -2.01
N ALA A 61 -6.55 -5.16 -0.72
CA ALA A 61 -7.56 -4.46 0.06
C ALA A 61 -6.92 -3.71 1.23
N PHE A 62 -7.62 -2.71 1.75
CA PHE A 62 -7.27 -2.05 3.00
C PHE A 62 -8.53 -1.79 3.82
N ARG A 63 -8.35 -1.62 5.12
CA ARG A 63 -9.41 -1.32 6.08
C ARG A 63 -8.94 -0.20 6.99
N GLU A 64 -9.74 0.85 7.09
CA GLU A 64 -9.49 1.94 8.04
C GLU A 64 -9.93 1.56 9.46
N ALA A 65 -9.44 2.28 10.47
CA ALA A 65 -9.92 2.13 11.85
C ALA A 65 -11.44 2.35 11.93
N GLY A 66 -12.18 1.33 12.34
CA GLY A 66 -13.65 1.38 12.43
C GLY A 66 -14.40 1.34 11.09
N GLY A 67 -13.69 1.23 9.97
CA GLY A 67 -14.27 1.15 8.62
C GLY A 67 -14.51 -0.27 8.12
N ASP A 68 -15.07 -0.36 6.92
CA ASP A 68 -15.20 -1.60 6.16
C ASP A 68 -13.96 -1.87 5.29
N TRP A 69 -13.83 -3.12 4.83
CA TRP A 69 -12.81 -3.47 3.85
C TRP A 69 -13.08 -2.77 2.52
N THR A 70 -12.07 -2.11 1.98
CA THR A 70 -12.08 -1.46 0.67
C THR A 70 -11.15 -2.21 -0.27
N GLU A 71 -11.70 -2.72 -1.38
CA GLU A 71 -10.92 -3.38 -2.43
C GLU A 71 -10.09 -2.34 -3.21
N VAL A 72 -8.80 -2.64 -3.40
CA VAL A 72 -7.90 -1.80 -4.19
C VAL A 72 -8.09 -2.09 -5.67
N GLY A 73 -8.47 -1.06 -6.42
CA GLY A 73 -8.69 -1.17 -7.85
C GLY A 73 -7.42 -1.58 -8.60
N PHE A 74 -7.61 -2.31 -9.71
CA PHE A 74 -6.51 -2.82 -10.53
C PHE A 74 -5.47 -1.75 -10.91
N GLU A 75 -5.92 -0.58 -11.37
CA GLU A 75 -5.04 0.54 -11.73
C GLU A 75 -4.23 1.08 -10.56
N VAL A 76 -4.84 1.19 -9.37
CA VAL A 76 -4.18 1.66 -8.16
C VAL A 76 -3.05 0.71 -7.77
N ALA A 77 -3.35 -0.58 -7.79
CA ALA A 77 -2.38 -1.61 -7.49
C ALA A 77 -1.24 -1.68 -8.52
N ASP A 78 -1.53 -1.46 -9.82
CA ASP A 78 -0.49 -1.36 -10.85
C ASP A 78 0.40 -0.12 -10.65
N HIS A 79 -0.18 1.03 -10.29
CA HIS A 79 0.59 2.22 -9.97
C HIS A 79 1.49 2.01 -8.75
N TRP A 80 0.98 1.35 -7.70
CA TRP A 80 1.81 0.97 -6.56
C TRP A 80 2.99 0.09 -6.98
N MET A 81 2.74 -0.95 -7.78
CA MET A 81 3.79 -1.86 -8.26
C MET A 81 4.81 -1.19 -9.20
N GLN A 82 4.44 -0.11 -9.88
CA GLN A 82 5.34 0.67 -10.72
C GLN A 82 6.24 1.62 -9.91
N MET A 83 5.86 1.97 -8.68
CA MET A 83 6.68 2.82 -7.81
C MET A 83 7.88 2.03 -7.27
N GLY A 84 9.04 2.67 -7.26
CA GLY A 84 10.21 2.12 -6.59
C GLY A 84 10.08 2.09 -5.06
N PRO A 85 10.85 1.22 -4.37
CA PRO A 85 10.77 1.01 -2.92
C PRO A 85 11.04 2.27 -2.10
N GLY A 86 11.94 3.16 -2.57
CA GLY A 86 12.19 4.43 -1.89
C GLY A 86 10.97 5.36 -1.84
N LEU A 87 10.11 5.29 -2.86
CA LEU A 87 8.87 6.05 -2.92
C LEU A 87 7.81 5.44 -1.98
N HIS A 88 7.74 4.10 -1.88
CA HIS A 88 6.84 3.43 -0.93
C HIS A 88 7.16 3.79 0.52
N ILE A 89 8.43 3.78 0.90
CA ILE A 89 8.88 4.15 2.26
C ILE A 89 8.47 5.58 2.58
N ARG A 90 8.80 6.53 1.71
CA ARG A 90 8.49 7.94 1.92
C ARG A 90 6.99 8.21 2.03
N LEU A 91 6.19 7.54 1.18
CA LEU A 91 4.73 7.62 1.23
C LEU A 91 4.15 7.00 2.50
N ALA A 92 4.70 5.89 2.98
CA ALA A 92 4.26 5.27 4.23
C ALA A 92 4.62 6.10 5.47
N GLU A 93 5.76 6.80 5.47
CA GLU A 93 6.16 7.71 6.54
C GLU A 93 5.33 9.02 6.51
N ASP A 94 5.20 9.61 5.32
CA ASP A 94 4.45 10.83 5.07
C ASP A 94 3.54 10.67 3.85
N HIS A 95 2.29 10.25 4.10
CA HIS A 95 1.26 10.11 3.08
C HIS A 95 0.88 11.45 2.40
N LEU A 96 1.32 12.59 2.93
CA LEU A 96 1.14 13.92 2.33
C LEU A 96 2.41 14.45 1.65
N ALA A 97 3.46 13.63 1.55
CA ALA A 97 4.71 14.02 0.92
C ALA A 97 4.46 14.58 -0.48
N THR A 98 4.97 15.78 -0.73
CA THR A 98 4.95 16.39 -2.06
C THR A 98 6.10 15.82 -2.89
N PHE A 99 5.80 15.41 -4.12
CA PHE A 99 6.79 14.92 -5.07
C PHE A 99 6.92 15.89 -6.24
N ASP A 100 8.16 16.06 -6.69
CA ASP A 100 8.41 16.71 -7.96
C ASP A 100 7.93 15.83 -9.13
N VAL A 101 7.46 16.46 -10.21
CA VAL A 101 6.97 15.76 -11.42
C VAL A 101 8.05 14.87 -12.03
N ALA A 102 9.30 15.34 -12.07
CA ALA A 102 10.40 14.60 -12.66
C ALA A 102 10.84 13.45 -11.75
N GLU A 103 10.92 13.69 -10.43
CA GLU A 103 11.21 12.66 -9.42
C GLU A 103 10.19 11.53 -9.48
N PHE A 104 8.89 11.86 -9.55
CA PHE A 104 7.82 10.87 -9.65
C PHE A 104 7.92 10.06 -10.95
N LYS A 105 8.05 10.73 -12.11
CA LYS A 105 8.18 10.03 -13.41
C LYS A 105 9.37 9.08 -13.42
N GLN A 106 10.48 9.46 -12.79
CA GLN A 106 11.65 8.61 -12.68
C GLN A 106 11.37 7.39 -11.79
N ALA A 107 10.72 7.61 -10.64
CA ALA A 107 10.37 6.55 -9.68
C ALA A 107 9.29 5.60 -10.18
N THR A 108 8.43 6.03 -11.12
CA THR A 108 7.34 5.23 -11.68
C THR A 108 7.56 4.79 -13.13
N ASN A 109 8.82 4.79 -13.61
CA ASN A 109 9.19 4.41 -14.98
C ASN A 109 8.33 5.08 -16.07
N GLY A 110 8.14 6.39 -15.96
CA GLY A 110 7.33 7.18 -16.90
C GLY A 110 5.82 7.14 -16.65
N GLY A 111 5.38 6.54 -15.53
CA GLY A 111 4.00 6.64 -15.04
C GLY A 111 3.47 8.07 -15.09
N SER A 112 2.22 8.23 -15.55
CA SER A 112 1.64 9.54 -15.77
C SER A 112 1.59 10.33 -14.46
N ALA A 113 2.39 11.40 -14.36
CA ALA A 113 2.55 12.25 -13.18
C ALA A 113 1.29 12.97 -12.68
N SER A 114 0.14 12.73 -13.32
CA SER A 114 -1.17 13.27 -12.92
C SER A 114 -1.66 12.73 -11.57
N ILE A 115 -0.95 11.78 -10.95
CA ILE A 115 -1.33 11.18 -9.67
C ILE A 115 -0.69 11.91 -8.48
N ILE A 116 0.53 12.47 -8.62
CA ILE A 116 1.29 12.91 -7.43
C ILE A 116 2.13 14.19 -7.66
N THR A 117 1.53 15.29 -8.11
CA THR A 117 2.28 16.58 -8.10
C THR A 117 1.44 17.73 -7.53
N ASN A 118 1.91 18.22 -6.38
CA ASN A 118 1.62 19.47 -5.65
C ASN A 118 0.22 19.80 -5.08
N ASN A 119 -0.80 19.00 -5.34
CA ASN A 119 -2.01 18.86 -4.52
C ASN A 119 -2.80 17.75 -5.21
N TRP A 120 -3.34 16.78 -4.47
CA TRP A 120 -4.02 15.60 -5.01
C TRP A 120 -5.38 15.95 -5.68
N VAL A 121 -5.42 16.96 -6.55
CA VAL A 121 -6.62 17.55 -7.12
C VAL A 121 -6.34 18.13 -8.52
N TYR A 122 -7.19 17.71 -9.45
CA TYR A 122 -7.53 18.33 -10.74
C TYR A 122 -6.65 18.07 -11.97
N SER A 123 -6.83 16.89 -12.57
CA SER A 123 -6.50 16.64 -13.98
C SER A 123 -7.69 16.85 -14.93
N GLY A 124 -8.86 17.30 -14.44
CA GLY A 124 -10.10 17.37 -15.23
C GLY A 124 -10.66 16.00 -15.68
N GLN A 125 -10.05 14.90 -15.23
CA GLN A 125 -10.44 13.53 -15.58
C GLN A 125 -10.90 12.75 -14.34
N PRO A 126 -12.21 12.43 -14.22
CA PRO A 126 -12.77 11.77 -13.03
C PRO A 126 -12.12 10.43 -12.66
N ARG A 127 -11.67 9.66 -13.66
CA ARG A 127 -11.01 8.36 -13.44
C ARG A 127 -9.67 8.50 -12.71
N ILE A 128 -8.85 9.47 -13.11
CA ILE A 128 -7.54 9.72 -12.50
C ILE A 128 -7.71 10.17 -11.04
N TYR A 129 -8.75 10.96 -10.74
CA TYR A 129 -9.07 11.36 -9.37
C TYR A 129 -9.40 10.15 -8.48
N ARG A 130 -10.16 9.18 -8.98
CA ARG A 130 -10.51 7.97 -8.22
C ARG A 130 -9.27 7.13 -7.90
N VAL A 131 -8.37 6.97 -8.86
CA VAL A 131 -7.11 6.20 -8.68
C VAL A 131 -6.20 6.90 -7.67
N ALA A 132 -6.01 8.21 -7.80
CA ALA A 132 -5.22 8.98 -6.85
C ALA A 132 -5.84 8.95 -5.45
N GLY A 133 -7.14 9.20 -5.31
CA GLY A 133 -7.81 9.16 -4.00
C GLY A 133 -7.64 7.81 -3.31
N GLN A 134 -7.94 6.70 -4.01
CA GLN A 134 -7.82 5.37 -3.42
C GLN A 134 -6.36 4.99 -3.09
N LEU A 135 -5.39 5.44 -3.88
CA LEU A 135 -3.97 5.24 -3.56
C LEU A 135 -3.56 6.00 -2.29
N ARG A 136 -4.11 7.21 -2.10
CA ARG A 136 -3.91 8.00 -0.88
C ARG A 136 -4.42 7.25 0.34
N ASP A 137 -5.65 6.77 0.27
CA ASP A 137 -6.32 6.10 1.38
C ASP A 137 -5.54 4.83 1.75
N PHE A 138 -5.13 4.05 0.74
CA PHE A 138 -4.25 2.89 0.92
C PHE A 138 -2.94 3.25 1.64
N VAL A 139 -2.19 4.25 1.14
CA VAL A 139 -0.92 4.68 1.72
C VAL A 139 -1.12 5.22 3.14
N THR A 140 -2.24 5.90 3.40
CA THR A 140 -2.57 6.45 4.71
C THR A 140 -2.78 5.32 5.72
N VAL A 141 -3.56 4.29 5.36
CA VAL A 141 -3.74 3.10 6.22
C VAL A 141 -2.43 2.36 6.40
N LEU A 142 -1.64 2.21 5.34
CA LEU A 142 -0.32 1.58 5.41
C LEU A 142 0.60 2.33 6.38
N GLY A 143 0.66 3.65 6.31
CA GLY A 143 1.43 4.49 7.24
C GLY A 143 0.92 4.46 8.68
N GLN A 144 -0.34 4.07 8.92
CA GLN A 144 -0.84 3.81 10.28
C GLN A 144 -0.31 2.47 10.83
N LEU A 145 0.06 1.52 9.99
CA LEU A 145 0.62 0.22 10.44
C LEU A 145 2.07 0.36 10.93
N SER A 146 2.82 1.35 10.45
CA SER A 146 4.21 1.61 10.88
C SER A 146 4.34 2.44 12.15
N ARG A 147 3.24 3.04 12.63
CA ARG A 147 3.25 3.87 13.84
C ARG A 147 2.99 2.97 15.07
N PRO A 148 3.87 2.98 16.07
CA PRO A 148 3.70 2.20 17.30
C PRO A 148 2.55 2.72 18.18
#